data_AF-A0A5K0YTA1-F1
#
_entry.id   AF-A0A5K0YTA1-F1
#
_cell.length_a   1.000
_cell.length_b   1.000
_cell.length_c   1.000
_cell.angle_alpha   90.00
_cell.angle_beta   90.00
_cell.angle_gamma   90.00
#
_symmetry.space_group_name_H-M   'P 1'
#
loop_
_entity.id
_entity.type
_entity.pdbx_description
1 polymer ?
#
loop_
_entity_poly.entity_id
_entity_poly.type
_entity_poly.pdbx_seq_one_letter_code
_entity_poly.pdbx_strand_id
1 'polypeptide(L)'
;EARALLGRLEYQRGNIDAALHVFEGIDVAAVMPKIKLSIARKFERRKRRSHNDIAPPMTMHAVSLLLEAIFLKAKALQDLGRFK
;
A
#
# COMPACT_ATOMS: atom_id res chain seq x y z
N GLU A 1 8.53 -1.09 -0.71
CA GLU A 1 7.90 -2.40 -0.95
C GLU A 1 8.37 -3.47 0.03
N ALA A 2 9.68 -3.60 0.31
CA ALA A 2 10.19 -4.57 1.29
C ALA A 2 9.49 -4.55 2.66
N ARG A 3 9.21 -3.35 3.21
CA ARG A 3 8.45 -3.19 4.47
C ARG A 3 7.01 -3.71 4.38
N ALA A 4 6.32 -3.50 3.26
CA ALA A 4 4.97 -3.99 3.07
C ALA A 4 4.93 -5.53 3.07
N LEU A 5 5.89 -6.15 2.39
CA LEU A 5 6.01 -7.62 2.34
C LEU A 5 6.38 -8.20 3.71
N LEU A 6 7.38 -7.63 4.39
CA LEU A 6 7.79 -8.07 5.72
C LEU A 6 6.65 -7.93 6.74
N GLY A 7 6.00 -6.77 6.79
CA GLY A 7 4.90 -6.55 7.73
C GLY A 7 3.73 -7.52 7.50
N ARG A 8 3.43 -7.88 6.25
CA ARG A 8 2.45 -8.92 5.95
C ARG A 8 2.87 -10.29 6.49
N LEU A 9 4.13 -10.70 6.32
CA LEU A 9 4.61 -11.98 6.82
C LEU A 9 4.49 -12.07 8.35
N GLU A 10 4.89 -11.00 9.06
CA GLU A 10 4.76 -10.93 10.51
C GLU A 10 3.28 -10.96 10.95
N TYR A 11 2.41 -10.23 10.25
CA TYR A 11 0.98 -10.24 10.54
C TYR A 11 0.36 -11.64 10.35
N GLN A 12 0.72 -12.34 9.26
CA GLN A 12 0.27 -13.70 8.98
C GLN A 12 0.76 -14.73 10.01
N ARG A 13 1.93 -14.49 10.62
CA ARG A 13 2.47 -15.32 11.71
C ARG A 13 1.81 -15.06 13.06
N GLY A 14 0.94 -14.06 13.17
CA GLY A 14 0.32 -13.64 14.42
C GLY A 14 1.19 -12.68 15.25
N ASN A 15 2.34 -12.24 14.71
CA ASN A 15 3.23 -11.28 15.37
C ASN A 15 2.71 -9.85 15.14
N ILE A 16 1.52 -9.53 15.68
CA ILE A 16 0.79 -8.30 15.35
C ILE A 16 1.56 -7.04 15.74
N ASP A 17 2.25 -7.04 16.88
CA ASP A 17 3.04 -5.89 17.35
C ASP A 17 4.25 -5.62 16.43
N ALA A 18 4.98 -6.68 16.05
CA ALA A 18 6.09 -6.59 15.11
C ALA A 18 5.62 -6.13 13.72
N ALA A 19 4.48 -6.65 13.25
CA ALA A 19 3.87 -6.23 11.99
C ALA A 19 3.52 -4.74 12.01
N LEU A 20 2.87 -4.28 13.10
CA LEU A 20 2.51 -2.88 13.27
C LEU A 20 3.76 -1.98 13.23
N HIS A 21 4.82 -2.35 13.94
CA HIS A 21 6.08 -1.59 13.93
C HIS A 21 6.68 -1.48 12.51
N VAL A 22 6.66 -2.57 11.74
CA VAL A 22 7.12 -2.56 10.35
C VAL A 22 6.23 -1.65 9.47
N PHE A 23 4.91 -1.67 9.68
CA PHE A 23 3.97 -0.81 8.96
C PHE A 23 4.06 0.68 9.36
N GLU A 24 4.49 0.99 10.59
CA GLU A 24 4.78 2.37 11.00
C GLU A 24 5.94 2.98 10.21
N GLY A 25 6.89 2.17 9.76
CA GLY A 25 7.97 2.59 8.87
C GLY A 25 7.53 2.91 7.42
N ILE A 26 6.24 2.82 7.08
CA ILE A 26 5.70 3.23 5.78
C ILE A 26 5.18 4.66 5.89
N ASP A 27 5.83 5.59 5.20
CA ASP A 27 5.36 6.97 5.08
C ASP A 27 4.15 7.04 4.14
N VAL A 28 2.95 6.89 4.72
CA VAL A 28 1.68 6.90 3.99
C VAL A 28 1.47 8.23 3.26
N ALA A 29 1.87 9.35 3.86
CA ALA A 29 1.70 10.68 3.27
C ALA A 29 2.54 10.84 2.00
N ALA A 30 3.77 10.32 1.99
CA ALA A 30 4.64 10.35 0.81
C ALA A 30 4.22 9.38 -0.31
N VAL A 31 3.65 8.21 0.02
CA VAL A 31 3.26 7.22 -0.99
C VAL A 31 1.86 7.45 -1.57
N MET A 32 0.95 8.08 -0.82
CA MET A 32 -0.44 8.27 -1.23
C MET A 32 -0.60 9.05 -2.55
N PRO A 33 0.14 10.15 -2.81
CA PRO A 33 0.08 10.83 -4.11
C PRO A 33 0.51 9.92 -5.27
N LYS A 34 1.53 9.09 -5.08
CA LYS A 34 2.04 8.14 -6.10
C LYS A 34 1.04 7.03 -6.39
N ILE A 35 0.35 6.54 -5.35
CA ILE A 35 -0.75 5.57 -5.49
C ILE A 35 -1.89 6.18 -6.32
N LYS A 36 -2.38 7.36 -5.91
CA LYS A 36 -3.46 8.07 -6.62
C LYS A 36 -3.12 8.29 -8.09
N LEU A 37 -1.91 8.78 -8.37
CA LEU A 37 -1.46 9.05 -9.74
C LEU A 37 -1.33 7.77 -10.59
N SER A 38 -0.82 6.67 -10.01
CA SER A 38 -0.70 5.39 -10.70
C SER A 38 -2.06 4.80 -11.08
N ILE A 39 -3.03 4.89 -10.16
CA ILE A 39 -4.40 4.44 -10.38
C ILE A 39 -5.07 5.31 -11.47
N ALA A 40 -5.00 6.64 -11.35
CA ALA A 40 -5.58 7.57 -12.31
C ALA A 40 -5.06 7.30 -13.74
N ARG A 41 -3.73 7.14 -13.90
CA ARG A 41 -3.11 6.81 -15.20
C ARG A 41 -3.56 5.47 -15.76
N LYS A 42 -3.77 4.45 -14.92
CA LYS A 42 -4.31 3.15 -15.36
C LYS A 42 -5.72 3.30 -15.96
N PHE A 43 -6.58 4.10 -15.34
CA PHE A 43 -7.93 4.35 -15.82
C PHE A 43 -7.95 5.24 -17.08
N GLU A 44 -7.08 6.26 -17.13
CA GLU A 44 -6.91 7.11 -18.31
C GLU A 44 -6.45 6.30 -19.53
N ARG A 45 -5.45 5.42 -19.36
CA ARG A 45 -4.96 4.51 -20.41
C ARG A 45 -6.05 3.56 -20.94
N ARG A 46 -7.01 3.15 -20.09
CA ARG A 46 -8.16 2.34 -20.52
C ARG A 46 -9.16 3.15 -21.35
N LYS A 47 -9.29 4.45 -21.08
CA LYS A 47 -10.25 5.36 -21.73
C LYS A 47 -9.73 5.94 -23.05
N ARG A 48 -8.45 6.25 -23.11
CA ARG A 48 -7.74 6.75 -24.31
C ARG A 48 -6.71 5.71 -24.75
N ARG A 49 -7.11 4.81 -25.64
CA ARG A 49 -6.18 3.84 -26.26
C ARG A 49 -5.13 4.50 -27.16
N SER A 50 -5.25 5.78 -27.46
CA SER A 50 -4.24 6.56 -28.17
C SER A 50 -3.72 7.69 -27.29
N HIS A 51 -2.40 7.75 -27.17
CA HIS A 51 -1.65 9.00 -26.99
C HIS A 51 -1.68 9.66 -25.60
N ASN A 52 -0.93 9.08 -24.65
CA ASN A 52 0.11 9.80 -23.88
C ASN A 52 0.89 8.78 -23.01
N ASP A 53 2.13 8.46 -23.38
CA ASP A 53 2.90 7.35 -22.80
C ASP A 53 3.71 7.78 -21.56
N ILE A 54 3.04 8.39 -20.58
CA ILE A 54 3.69 8.65 -19.29
C ILE A 54 3.44 7.45 -18.39
N ALA A 55 4.46 6.61 -18.25
CA ALA A 55 4.43 5.45 -17.36
C ALA A 55 3.95 5.85 -15.94
N PRO A 56 3.06 5.07 -15.30
CA PRO A 56 2.67 5.33 -13.93
C PRO A 56 3.90 5.27 -13.01
N PRO A 57 3.95 6.09 -11.95
CA PRO A 57 5.11 6.13 -11.05
C PRO A 57 5.30 4.84 -10.26
N MET A 58 4.30 3.95 -10.23
CA MET A 58 4.36 2.64 -9.62
C MET A 58 3.64 1.61 -10.49
N THR A 59 4.08 0.35 -10.41
CA THR A 59 3.34 -0.77 -10.98
C THR A 59 2.05 -1.01 -10.19
N MET A 60 1.04 -1.60 -10.83
CA MET A 60 -0.20 -1.92 -10.11
C MET A 60 -0.01 -2.95 -9.01
N HIS A 61 1.00 -3.82 -9.14
CA HIS A 61 1.36 -4.77 -8.09
C HIS A 61 1.89 -4.04 -6.83
N ALA A 62 2.77 -3.06 -7.02
CA ALA A 62 3.27 -2.21 -5.94
C ALA A 62 2.13 -1.46 -5.24
N VAL A 63 1.18 -0.92 -6.02
CA VAL A 63 -0.01 -0.25 -5.48
C VAL A 63 -0.85 -1.22 -4.64
N SER A 64 -1.11 -2.43 -5.12
CA SER A 64 -1.84 -3.46 -4.37
C SER A 64 -1.14 -3.81 -3.05
N LEU A 65 0.19 -4.00 -3.07
CA LEU A 65 0.96 -4.29 -1.86
C LEU A 65 0.92 -3.16 -0.83
N LEU A 66 1.01 -1.90 -1.27
CA LEU A 66 0.95 -0.75 -0.38
C LEU A 66 -0.44 -0.57 0.23
N LEU A 67 -1.51 -0.78 -0.56
CA LEU A 67 -2.88 -0.77 -0.05
C LEU A 67 -3.12 -1.90 0.96
N GLU A 68 -2.62 -3.10 0.68
CA GLU A 68 -2.68 -4.24 1.60
C GLU A 68 -1.95 -3.92 2.91
N ALA A 69 -0.74 -3.35 2.87
CA ALA A 69 -0.01 -2.97 4.07
C ALA A 69 -0.70 -1.87 4.89
N ILE A 70 -1.30 -0.87 4.23
CA ILE A 70 -2.07 0.18 4.91
C ILE A 70 -3.31 -0.43 5.60
N PHE A 71 -4.00 -1.35 4.91
CA PHE A 71 -5.14 -2.07 5.49
C PHE A 71 -4.73 -2.92 6.69
N LEU A 72 -3.66 -3.71 6.57
CA LEU A 72 -3.14 -4.53 7.66
C LEU A 72 -2.63 -3.70 8.84
N LYS A 73 -2.08 -2.50 8.60
CA LYS A 73 -1.74 -1.55 9.67
C LYS A 73 -2.98 -1.14 10.47
N ALA A 74 -4.06 -0.76 9.79
CA ALA A 74 -5.31 -0.40 10.45
C ALA A 74 -5.90 -1.59 11.22
N LYS A 75 -5.85 -2.80 10.64
CA LYS A 75 -6.31 -4.01 11.31
C LYS A 75 -5.46 -4.36 12.53
N ALA A 76 -4.13 -4.28 12.45
CA ALA A 76 -3.24 -4.51 13.59
C ALA A 76 -3.51 -3.52 14.74
N LEU A 77 -3.80 -2.26 14.42
CA LEU A 77 -4.22 -1.27 15.42
C LEU A 77 -5.54 -1.63 16.10
N GLN A 78 -6.51 -2.16 15.34
CA GLN A 78 -7.78 -2.65 15.87
C GLN A 78 -7.59 -3.90 16.73
N ASP A 79 -6.80 -4.88 16.26
CA ASP A 79 -6.49 -6.13 16.96
C ASP A 79 -5.81 -5.87 18.32
N LEU A 80 -5.00 -4.81 18.40
CA LEU A 80 -4.34 -4.36 19.63
C LEU A 80 -5.20 -3.40 20.49
N GLY A 81 -6.44 -3.14 20.10
CA GLY A 81 -7.35 -2.24 20.83
C GLY A 81 -6.93 -0.77 20.84
N ARG A 82 -6.01 -0.36 19.95
CA ARG A 82 -5.49 1.02 19.85
C ARG A 82 -6.41 1.95 19.06
N PHE A 83 -7.34 1.39 18.30
CA PHE A 83 -8.44 2.09 17.62
C PHE A 83 -9.72 1.25 17.76
N LYS A 84 -10.86 1.91 17.94
CA LYS A 84 -12.19 1.31 17.94
C LYS A 84 -12.86 1.53 16.58
#